data_AF-A0A7H4MW51-F1
#
_entry.id   AF-A0A7H4MW51-F1
#
_cell.length_a   1.000
_cell.length_b   1.000
_cell.length_c   1.000
_cell.angle_alpha   90.00
_cell.angle_beta   90.00
_cell.angle_gamma   90.00
#
_symmetry.space_group_name_H-M   'P 1'
#
loop_
_entity.id
_entity.type
_entity.pdbx_description
1 polymer ?
#
loop_
_entity_poly.entity_id
_entity_poly.type
_entity_poly.pdbx_seq_one_letter_code
_entity_poly.pdbx_strand_id
1 'polypeptide(L)'
;MNQLIASKTVTMSSIEISVLVDKRHDNVKRTIEALVDKGVIASPQIEEKPTAGRTMSVYLFRGEKGKRDSIIVVAQLSPEFTARLVDRWNELEAAQHPVIPQSFSDALRLAADLQEQKEHLSQELALAAPKVDLLIVYCTANGSMSFRQVQSFFRLRKQSSAYS
;
A
#
# COMPACT_ATOMS: atom_id res chain seq x y z
N MET A 1 12.94 4.74 -36.11
CA MET A 1 12.94 3.29 -36.42
C MET A 1 12.44 2.58 -35.17
N ASN A 2 11.12 2.41 -35.06
CA ASN A 2 10.49 1.91 -33.83
C ASN A 2 10.66 0.40 -33.75
N GLN A 3 11.47 -0.06 -32.80
CA GLN A 3 11.48 -1.47 -32.44
C GLN A 3 10.13 -1.82 -31.82
N LEU A 4 9.36 -2.62 -32.54
CA LEU A 4 8.25 -3.40 -32.00
C LEU A 4 8.85 -4.37 -30.98
N ILE A 5 8.89 -3.96 -29.71
CA ILE A 5 9.00 -4.92 -28.61
C ILE A 5 7.73 -5.76 -28.74
N ALA A 6 7.85 -6.95 -29.32
CA ALA A 6 6.80 -7.95 -29.27
C ALA A 6 6.52 -8.19 -27.79
N SER A 7 5.47 -7.57 -27.27
CA SER A 7 5.00 -7.75 -25.91
C SER A 7 4.62 -9.21 -25.78
N LYS A 8 5.55 -10.03 -25.29
CA LYS A 8 5.31 -11.44 -25.01
C LYS A 8 4.10 -11.49 -24.08
N THR A 9 2.98 -11.95 -24.61
CA THR A 9 1.74 -12.00 -23.86
C THR A 9 1.97 -12.97 -22.70
N VAL A 10 1.94 -12.45 -21.48
CA VAL A 10 2.09 -13.27 -20.28
C VAL A 10 0.82 -14.12 -20.19
N THR A 11 1.03 -15.43 -20.17
CA THR A 11 -0.05 -16.42 -20.08
C THR A 11 0.26 -17.44 -19.02
N MET A 12 -0.77 -18.01 -18.42
CA MET A 12 -0.65 -19.17 -17.54
C MET A 12 -1.70 -20.21 -17.94
N SER A 13 -1.30 -21.47 -18.01
CA SER A 13 -2.16 -22.58 -18.40
C SER A 13 -2.67 -23.35 -17.18
N SER A 14 -3.79 -24.04 -17.33
CA SER A 14 -4.31 -24.95 -16.30
C SER A 14 -3.36 -26.10 -15.94
N ILE A 15 -2.48 -26.49 -16.87
CA ILE A 15 -1.43 -27.49 -16.59
C ILE A 15 -0.39 -26.90 -15.62
N GLU A 16 0.09 -25.68 -15.89
CA GLU A 16 1.03 -25.01 -14.98
C GLU A 16 0.40 -24.80 -13.60
N ILE A 17 -0.89 -24.45 -13.53
CA ILE A 17 -1.63 -24.38 -12.27
C ILE A 17 -1.64 -25.74 -11.57
N SER A 18 -1.90 -26.83 -12.28
CA SER A 18 -1.93 -28.19 -11.71
C SER A 18 -0.59 -28.58 -11.08
N VAL A 19 0.52 -28.19 -11.70
CA VAL A 19 1.88 -28.39 -11.16
C VAL A 19 2.11 -27.49 -9.95
N LEU A 20 1.69 -26.22 -10.01
CA LEU A 20 1.86 -25.27 -8.91
C LEU A 20 1.13 -25.67 -7.64
N VAL A 21 -0.08 -26.22 -7.75
CA VAL A 21 -0.89 -26.65 -6.58
C VAL A 21 -0.70 -28.11 -6.21
N ASP A 22 0.16 -28.83 -6.93
CA ASP A 22 0.36 -30.29 -6.82
C ASP A 22 -0.96 -31.07 -6.80
N LYS A 23 -1.82 -30.80 -7.80
CA LYS A 23 -3.10 -31.50 -7.98
C LYS A 23 -3.25 -32.00 -9.39
N ARG A 24 -4.04 -33.06 -9.55
CA ARG A 24 -4.42 -33.56 -10.88
C ARG A 24 -5.08 -32.48 -11.71
N HIS A 25 -4.69 -32.36 -12.98
CA HIS A 25 -5.27 -31.43 -13.95
C HIS A 25 -6.81 -31.55 -14.06
N ASP A 26 -7.36 -32.75 -13.91
CA ASP A 26 -8.82 -32.95 -13.89
C ASP A 26 -9.53 -32.18 -12.76
N ASN A 27 -8.91 -32.09 -11.58
CA ASN A 27 -9.46 -31.30 -10.48
C ASN A 27 -9.42 -29.80 -10.79
N VAL A 28 -8.34 -29.35 -11.43
CA VAL A 28 -8.19 -27.94 -11.86
C VAL A 28 -9.28 -27.57 -12.86
N LYS A 29 -9.52 -28.40 -13.90
CA LYS A 29 -10.59 -28.16 -14.88
C LYS A 29 -11.96 -28.05 -14.22
N ARG A 30 -12.30 -29.00 -13.36
CA ARG A 30 -13.59 -28.99 -12.63
C ARG A 30 -13.77 -27.73 -11.80
N THR A 31 -12.71 -27.27 -11.14
CA THR A 31 -12.75 -26.02 -10.37
C THR A 31 -12.93 -24.80 -11.29
N ILE A 32 -12.26 -24.76 -12.45
CA ILE A 32 -12.43 -23.69 -13.43
C ILE A 32 -13.90 -23.65 -13.91
N GLU A 33 -14.45 -24.78 -14.35
CA GLU A 33 -15.85 -24.90 -14.78
C GLU A 33 -16.81 -24.43 -13.69
N ALA A 34 -16.66 -24.92 -12.46
CA ALA A 34 -17.51 -24.52 -11.34
C ALA A 34 -17.40 -23.03 -10.99
N LEU A 35 -16.23 -22.40 -11.17
CA LEU A 35 -16.05 -20.96 -10.95
C LEU A 35 -16.64 -20.11 -12.07
N VAL A 36 -16.60 -20.61 -13.31
CA VAL A 36 -17.27 -20.00 -14.47
C VAL A 36 -18.79 -20.05 -14.29
N ASP A 37 -19.33 -21.20 -13.89
CA ASP A 37 -20.77 -21.38 -13.66
C ASP A 37 -21.30 -20.47 -12.55
N LYS A 38 -20.49 -20.23 -11.51
CA LYS A 38 -20.79 -19.28 -10.43
C LYS A 38 -20.60 -17.82 -10.84
N GLY A 39 -20.06 -17.53 -12.03
CA GLY A 39 -19.73 -16.19 -12.49
C GLY A 39 -18.59 -15.51 -11.70
N VAL A 40 -17.76 -16.29 -11.00
CA VAL A 40 -16.63 -15.76 -10.22
C VAL A 40 -15.46 -15.40 -11.13
N ILE A 41 -15.24 -16.19 -12.18
CA ILE A 41 -14.22 -15.94 -13.21
C ILE A 41 -14.87 -15.91 -14.60
N ALA A 42 -14.23 -15.24 -15.55
CA ALA A 42 -14.64 -15.32 -16.94
C ALA A 42 -14.25 -16.68 -17.54
N SER A 43 -15.03 -17.19 -18.50
CA SER A 43 -14.67 -18.42 -19.22
C SER A 43 -13.30 -18.24 -19.92
N PRO A 44 -12.25 -18.98 -19.52
CA PRO A 44 -10.95 -18.86 -20.15
C PRO A 44 -10.98 -19.45 -21.57
N GLN A 45 -9.98 -19.11 -22.39
CA GLN A 45 -9.84 -19.74 -23.69
C GLN A 45 -9.42 -21.21 -23.53
N ILE A 46 -10.00 -22.08 -24.35
CA ILE A 46 -9.68 -23.51 -24.37
C ILE A 46 -8.80 -23.78 -25.60
N GLU A 47 -7.67 -24.42 -25.39
CA GLU A 47 -6.80 -24.94 -26.44
C GLU A 47 -6.71 -26.46 -26.30
N GLU A 48 -6.78 -27.18 -27.42
CA GLU A 48 -6.54 -28.62 -27.43
C GLU A 48 -5.06 -28.91 -27.66
N LYS A 49 -4.46 -29.69 -26.76
CA LYS A 49 -3.08 -30.16 -26.92
C LYS A 49 -3.07 -31.67 -27.19
N PRO A 50 -2.39 -32.13 -28.25
CA PRO A 50 -2.20 -33.56 -28.49
C PRO A 50 -1.28 -34.13 -27.42
N THR A 51 -1.76 -35.12 -26.68
CA THR A 51 -1.01 -35.84 -25.66
C THR A 51 -1.11 -37.33 -25.95
N ALA A 52 0.00 -37.96 -26.36
CA ALA A 52 0.12 -39.41 -26.55
C ALA A 52 -1.08 -40.08 -27.26
N GLY A 53 -1.55 -39.49 -28.36
CA GLY A 53 -2.67 -40.03 -29.17
C GLY A 53 -4.08 -39.64 -28.73
N ARG A 54 -4.24 -38.82 -27.67
CA ARG A 54 -5.52 -38.22 -27.27
C ARG A 54 -5.41 -36.69 -27.23
N THR A 55 -6.49 -35.99 -27.59
CA THR A 55 -6.59 -34.54 -27.41
C THR A 55 -6.96 -34.24 -25.95
N MET A 56 -6.25 -33.31 -25.33
CA MET A 56 -6.55 -32.83 -23.98
C MET A 56 -6.85 -31.33 -24.04
N SER A 57 -8.00 -30.94 -23.48
CA SER A 57 -8.36 -29.54 -23.31
C SER A 57 -7.53 -28.88 -22.20
N VAL A 58 -6.99 -27.70 -22.51
CA VAL A 58 -6.18 -26.88 -21.62
C VAL A 58 -6.77 -25.48 -21.60
N TYR A 59 -7.00 -24.95 -20.40
CA TYR A 59 -7.48 -23.58 -20.23
C TYR A 59 -6.28 -22.63 -20.19
N LEU A 60 -6.40 -21.51 -20.89
CA LEU A 60 -5.35 -20.51 -20.98
C LEU A 60 -5.85 -19.15 -20.46
N PHE A 61 -5.15 -18.65 -19.45
CA PHE A 61 -5.38 -17.36 -18.84
C PHE A 61 -4.43 -16.33 -19.47
N ARG A 62 -4.98 -15.26 -20.07
CA ARG A 62 -4.19 -14.19 -20.71
C ARG A 62 -4.55 -12.81 -20.15
N GLY A 63 -3.55 -11.93 -20.08
CA GLY A 63 -3.72 -10.53 -19.66
C GLY A 63 -4.09 -10.36 -18.18
N GLU A 64 -4.44 -9.13 -17.78
CA GLU A 64 -4.73 -8.78 -16.38
C GLU A 64 -5.95 -9.55 -15.81
N LYS A 65 -6.99 -9.73 -16.62
CA LYS A 65 -8.17 -10.52 -16.21
C LYS A 65 -7.80 -11.99 -16.00
N GLY A 66 -7.07 -12.59 -16.95
CA GLY A 66 -6.59 -13.96 -16.81
C GLY A 66 -5.69 -14.15 -15.58
N LYS A 67 -4.83 -13.18 -15.28
CA LYS A 67 -3.99 -13.18 -14.08
C LYS A 67 -4.86 -13.24 -12.81
N ARG A 68 -5.85 -12.36 -12.67
CA ARG A 68 -6.78 -12.39 -11.52
C ARG A 68 -7.49 -13.73 -11.41
N ASP A 69 -8.09 -14.19 -12.49
CA ASP A 69 -8.90 -15.42 -12.51
C ASP A 69 -8.05 -16.64 -12.16
N SER A 70 -6.80 -16.68 -12.64
CA SER A 70 -5.85 -17.74 -12.32
C SER A 70 -5.45 -17.78 -10.84
N ILE A 71 -5.35 -16.63 -10.18
CA ILE A 71 -5.09 -16.55 -8.73
C ILE A 71 -6.30 -17.06 -7.95
N ILE A 72 -7.51 -16.71 -8.37
CA ILE A 72 -8.75 -17.20 -7.74
C ILE A 72 -8.83 -18.73 -7.83
N VAL A 73 -8.52 -19.31 -8.98
CA VAL A 73 -8.47 -20.77 -9.16
C VAL A 73 -7.46 -21.41 -8.21
N VAL A 74 -6.25 -20.85 -8.11
CA VAL A 74 -5.21 -21.33 -7.19
C VAL A 74 -5.67 -21.22 -5.72
N ALA A 75 -6.27 -20.10 -5.34
CA ALA A 75 -6.77 -19.87 -3.98
C ALA A 75 -7.87 -20.86 -3.58
N GLN A 76 -8.73 -21.27 -4.53
CA GLN A 76 -9.77 -22.28 -4.28
C GLN A 76 -9.17 -23.69 -4.14
N LEU A 77 -8.10 -24.00 -4.89
CA LEU A 77 -7.45 -25.31 -4.88
C LEU A 77 -6.46 -25.49 -3.72
N SER A 78 -5.89 -24.41 -3.21
CA SER A 78 -4.96 -24.41 -2.08
C SER A 78 -5.49 -23.55 -0.93
N PRO A 79 -6.28 -24.14 -0.02
CA PRO A 79 -6.73 -23.46 1.19
C PRO A 79 -5.56 -22.98 2.06
N GLU A 80 -4.42 -23.67 2.04
CA GLU A 80 -3.19 -23.28 2.73
C GLU A 80 -2.66 -21.93 2.23
N PHE A 81 -2.73 -21.68 0.93
CA PHE A 81 -2.36 -20.39 0.36
C PHE A 81 -3.26 -19.27 0.90
N THR A 82 -4.57 -19.50 0.95
CA THR A 82 -5.53 -18.53 1.52
C THR A 82 -5.32 -18.36 3.02
N ALA A 83 -5.04 -19.43 3.76
CA ALA A 83 -4.75 -19.36 5.20
C ALA A 83 -3.55 -18.45 5.47
N ARG A 84 -2.43 -18.66 4.75
CA ARG A 84 -1.25 -17.80 4.87
C ARG A 84 -1.52 -16.34 4.54
N LEU A 85 -2.41 -16.07 3.57
CA LEU A 85 -2.82 -14.71 3.25
C LEU A 85 -3.58 -14.08 4.40
N VAL A 86 -4.53 -14.81 5.00
CA VAL A 86 -5.29 -14.35 6.16
C VAL A 86 -4.38 -14.14 7.37
N ASP A 87 -3.49 -15.08 7.66
CA ASP A 87 -2.52 -14.97 8.75
C ASP A 87 -1.65 -13.72 8.60
N ARG A 88 -1.19 -13.44 7.37
CA ARG A 88 -0.41 -12.24 7.09
C ARG A 88 -1.20 -10.95 7.32
N TRP A 89 -2.49 -10.93 7.01
CA TRP A 89 -3.35 -9.78 7.31
C TRP A 89 -3.54 -9.61 8.81
N ASN A 90 -3.79 -10.69 9.54
CA ASN A 90 -3.89 -10.67 11.00
C ASN A 90 -2.60 -10.15 11.65
N GLU A 91 -1.41 -10.55 11.16
CA GLU A 91 -0.13 -10.02 11.62
C GLU A 91 -0.01 -8.50 11.43
N LEU A 92 -0.40 -8.01 10.25
CA LEU A 92 -0.36 -6.58 9.93
C LEU A 92 -1.34 -5.80 10.80
N GLU A 93 -2.55 -6.33 11.02
CA GLU A 93 -3.56 -5.72 11.90
C GLU A 93 -3.10 -5.75 13.36
N ALA A 94 -2.49 -6.83 13.82
CA ALA A 94 -1.91 -6.92 15.16
C ALA A 94 -0.79 -5.90 15.36
N ALA A 95 0.06 -5.69 14.34
CA ALA A 95 1.10 -4.67 14.36
C ALA A 95 0.56 -3.23 14.33
N GLN A 96 -0.68 -3.03 13.86
CA GLN A 96 -1.29 -1.72 13.68
C GLN A 96 -2.21 -1.33 14.85
N HIS A 97 -2.50 -2.24 15.78
CA HIS A 97 -3.20 -1.88 17.01
C HIS A 97 -2.31 -0.95 17.85
N PRO A 98 -2.72 0.32 18.07
CA PRO A 98 -2.01 1.16 19.01
C PRO A 98 -2.05 0.48 20.38
N VAL A 99 -0.94 0.53 21.11
CA VAL A 99 -0.87 0.04 22.49
C VAL A 99 -1.76 0.95 23.33
N ILE A 100 -3.05 0.62 23.38
CA ILE A 100 -4.01 1.32 24.23
C ILE A 100 -3.78 0.79 25.65
N PRO A 101 -3.42 1.64 26.60
CA PRO A 101 -3.23 1.21 27.98
C PRO A 101 -4.53 0.61 28.53
N GLN A 102 -4.46 -0.63 29.02
CA GLN A 102 -5.65 -1.37 29.50
C GLN A 102 -6.04 -1.01 30.94
N SER A 103 -5.15 -0.33 31.68
CA SER A 103 -5.41 0.18 33.03
C SER A 103 -5.47 1.70 33.04
N PHE A 104 -6.34 2.25 33.90
CA PHE A 104 -6.46 3.69 34.13
C PHE A 104 -5.12 4.32 34.57
N SER A 105 -4.34 3.60 35.38
CA SER A 105 -3.01 4.06 35.83
C SER A 105 -2.02 4.23 34.68
N ASP A 106 -2.05 3.31 33.72
CA ASP A 106 -1.12 3.30 32.59
C ASP A 106 -1.52 4.36 31.56
N ALA A 107 -2.82 4.60 31.40
CA ALA A 107 -3.36 5.68 30.59
C ALA A 107 -2.93 7.06 31.12
N LEU A 108 -3.00 7.26 32.44
CA LEU A 108 -2.56 8.49 33.10
C LEU A 108 -1.06 8.75 32.93
N ARG A 109 -0.23 7.70 33.04
CA ARG A 109 1.23 7.82 32.81
C ARG A 109 1.53 8.20 31.37
N LEU A 110 0.95 7.50 30.40
CA LEU A 110 1.14 7.81 28.98
C LEU A 110 0.67 9.23 28.65
N ALA A 111 -0.46 9.67 29.22
CA ALA A 111 -0.94 11.03 29.04
C ALA A 111 0.02 12.09 29.60
N ALA A 112 0.65 11.81 30.75
CA ALA A 112 1.66 12.69 31.34
C ALA A 112 2.91 12.79 30.44
N ASP A 113 3.45 11.65 29.99
CA ASP A 113 4.62 11.61 29.10
C ASP A 113 4.37 12.37 27.79
N LEU A 114 3.18 12.18 27.20
CA LEU A 114 2.78 12.88 25.99
C LEU A 114 2.61 14.39 26.20
N GLN A 115 2.10 14.80 27.37
CA GLN A 115 1.95 16.21 27.72
C GLN A 115 3.32 16.88 27.89
N GLU A 116 4.27 16.22 28.56
CA GLU A 116 5.64 16.72 28.72
C GLU A 116 6.34 16.88 27.36
N GLN A 117 6.23 15.88 26.48
CA GLN A 117 6.75 15.98 25.11
C GLN A 117 6.13 17.16 24.35
N LYS A 118 4.81 17.33 24.45
CA LYS A 118 4.10 18.43 23.80
C LYS A 118 4.59 19.78 24.31
N GLU A 119 4.80 19.92 25.62
CA GLU A 119 5.32 21.13 26.23
C GLU A 119 6.74 21.42 25.74
N HIS A 120 7.63 20.42 25.71
CA HIS A 120 8.99 20.57 25.19
C HIS A 120 9.01 21.03 23.72
N LEU A 121 8.26 20.34 22.85
CA LEU A 121 8.14 20.75 21.45
C LEU A 121 7.52 22.15 21.30
N SER A 122 6.55 22.51 22.13
CA SER A 122 5.93 23.83 22.08
C SER A 122 6.93 24.94 22.45
N GLN A 123 7.84 24.67 23.40
CA GLN A 123 8.89 25.59 23.77
C GLN A 123 9.92 25.75 22.65
N GLU A 124 10.36 24.65 22.02
CA GLU A 124 11.25 24.71 20.86
C GLU A 124 10.62 25.50 19.69
N LEU A 125 9.33 25.27 19.41
CA LEU A 125 8.58 26.02 18.41
C LEU A 125 8.46 27.50 18.78
N ALA A 126 8.25 27.84 20.05
CA ALA A 126 8.21 29.24 20.50
C ALA A 126 9.57 29.95 20.31
N LEU A 127 10.68 29.23 20.53
CA LEU A 127 12.03 29.74 20.26
C LEU A 127 12.32 29.87 18.76
N ALA A 128 11.81 28.96 17.94
CA ALA A 128 12.00 28.94 16.49
C ALA A 128 11.05 29.91 15.73
N ALA A 129 9.86 30.18 16.26
CA ALA A 129 8.84 31.07 15.69
C ALA A 129 9.39 32.42 15.19
N PRO A 130 10.19 33.19 15.97
CA PRO A 130 10.71 34.47 15.49
C PRO A 130 11.67 34.35 14.30
N LYS A 131 12.34 33.21 14.12
CA LYS A 131 13.25 32.98 13.01
C LYS A 131 12.49 32.67 11.72
N VAL A 132 11.37 31.95 11.84
CA VAL A 132 10.48 31.62 10.73
C VAL A 132 9.70 32.85 10.27
N ASP A 133 9.18 33.65 11.20
CA ASP A 133 8.48 34.91 10.87
C ASP A 133 9.38 35.89 10.09
N LEU A 134 10.65 36.01 10.51
CA LEU A 134 11.64 36.82 9.81
C LEU A 134 11.86 36.35 8.37
N LEU A 135 11.95 35.04 8.16
CA LEU A 135 12.16 34.46 6.84
C LEU A 135 10.93 34.63 5.93
N ILE A 136 9.73 34.46 6.46
CA ILE A 136 8.48 34.66 5.72
C ILE A 136 8.36 36.12 5.25
N VAL A 137 8.64 37.09 6.13
CA VAL A 137 8.64 38.52 5.77
C VAL A 137 9.70 38.82 4.71
N TYR A 138 10.88 38.22 4.82
CA TYR A 138 11.94 38.39 3.82
C TYR A 138 11.56 37.82 2.44
N CYS A 139 10.98 36.62 2.39
CA CYS A 139 10.55 36.00 1.14
C CYS A 139 9.36 36.73 0.50
N THR A 140 8.39 37.17 1.28
CA THR A 140 7.21 37.92 0.79
C THR A 140 7.55 39.32 0.29
N ALA A 141 8.61 39.95 0.83
CA ALA A 141 9.11 41.23 0.34
C ALA A 141 9.72 41.15 -1.07
N ASN A 142 9.88 39.96 -1.66
CA ASN A 142 10.24 39.73 -3.07
C ASN A 142 11.44 40.57 -3.56
N GLY A 143 12.48 40.70 -2.71
CA GLY A 143 13.70 41.46 -3.01
C GLY A 143 13.64 42.98 -2.77
N SER A 144 12.50 43.54 -2.33
CA SER A 144 12.34 44.97 -2.03
C SER A 144 13.03 45.41 -0.72
N MET A 145 13.40 44.47 0.15
CA MET A 145 14.12 44.74 1.39
C MET A 145 15.38 43.86 1.51
N SER A 146 16.49 44.49 1.89
CA SER A 146 17.71 43.77 2.27
C SER A 146 17.56 43.12 3.65
N PHE A 147 18.31 42.03 3.91
CA PHE A 147 18.25 41.29 5.18
C PHE A 147 18.39 42.17 6.43
N ARG A 148 19.27 43.19 6.37
CA ARG A 148 19.47 44.17 7.45
C ARG A 148 18.23 45.03 7.71
N GLN A 149 17.49 45.40 6.66
CA GLN A 149 16.27 46.21 6.78
C GLN A 149 15.14 45.39 7.41
N VAL A 150 14.96 44.12 7.00
CA VAL A 150 13.97 43.21 7.60
C VAL A 150 14.29 42.95 9.08
N GLN A 151 15.57 42.77 9.44
CA GLN A 151 16.00 42.59 10.83
C GLN A 151 15.74 43.84 11.69
N SER A 152 15.94 45.04 11.15
CA SER A 152 15.64 46.31 11.83
C SER A 152 14.13 46.48 12.05
N PHE A 153 13.32 46.22 11.03
CA PHE A 153 11.86 46.30 11.08
C PHE A 153 11.27 45.36 12.16
N PHE A 154 11.76 44.12 12.23
CA PHE A 154 11.29 43.15 13.22
C PHE A 154 11.71 43.52 14.65
N ARG A 155 12.90 44.13 14.83
CA ARG A 155 13.37 44.63 16.14
C ARG A 155 12.48 45.77 16.65
N LEU A 156 12.07 46.69 15.77
CA LEU A 156 11.14 47.78 16.09
C LEU A 156 9.73 47.26 16.42
N ARG A 157 9.23 46.27 15.65
CA ARG A 157 7.92 45.64 15.92
C ARG A 157 7.87 44.93 17.27
N LYS A 158 8.94 44.23 17.67
CA LYS A 158 9.03 43.61 19.00
C LYS A 158 9.07 44.62 20.15
N GLN A 159 9.70 45.78 19.95
CA GLN A 159 9.72 46.86 20.96
C GLN A 159 8.35 47.50 21.13
N SER A 160 7.59 47.71 20.05
CA SER A 160 6.24 48.29 20.14
C SER A 160 5.21 47.34 20.78
N SER A 161 5.37 46.02 20.62
CA SER A 161 4.47 45.02 21.22
C SER A 161 4.72 44.77 22.71
N ALA A 162 5.82 45.27 23.28
CA ALA A 162 6.15 45.13 24.70
C ALA A 162 5.66 46.31 25.57
N TYR A 163 5.07 47.33 24.95
CA TYR A 163 4.58 48.57 25.59
C TYR A 163 3.05 48.78 25.45
N SER A 164 2.30 47.76 25.04
CA SER A 164 0.83 47.68 25.10
C SER A 164 0.42 46.43 25.84
#